data_AF-X0QL53-F1
#
_entry.id   AF-X0QL53-F1
#
_cell.length_a   1.000
_cell.length_b   1.000
_cell.length_c   1.000
_cell.angle_alpha   90.00
_cell.angle_beta   90.00
_cell.angle_gamma   90.00
#
_symmetry.space_group_name_H-M   'P 1'
#
loop_
_entity.id
_entity.type
_entity.pdbx_description
1 polymer ?
#
loop_
_entity_poly.entity_id
_entity_poly.type
_entity_poly.pdbx_seq_one_letter_code
_entity_poly.pdbx_strand_id
1 'polypeptide(L)'
;MNQTTTQNTTKNADAQAVSNAKKSMMTTVSPTKQKFYDFYLAEHQNMACRRLHFAGSSFGLLGLAKSVKTASPKPLLKGIAAGYACAWVGHFFFEKNKPASFKFPLKSFASDFRMYSDVLRGRLSLKDRKFDKIGR
;
A
#
# COMPACT_ATOMS: atom_id res chain seq x y z
N MET A 1 56.97 34.46 25.72
CA MET A 1 55.94 34.45 24.66
C MET A 1 55.67 33.00 24.28
N ASN A 2 54.45 32.49 24.49
CA ASN A 2 53.78 31.48 23.66
C ASN A 2 52.44 31.12 24.31
N GLN A 3 51.35 31.57 23.69
CA GLN A 3 49.99 31.12 23.99
C GLN A 3 49.55 30.11 22.92
N THR A 4 48.65 29.22 23.34
CA THR A 4 47.55 28.59 22.59
C THR A 4 47.59 27.07 22.60
N THR A 5 46.84 26.45 23.51
CA THR A 5 46.28 25.11 23.34
C THR A 5 44.93 25.07 24.03
N THR A 6 43.98 24.34 23.43
CA THR A 6 42.74 23.82 24.04
C THR A 6 41.47 24.65 23.86
N GLN A 7 40.93 24.68 22.64
CA GLN A 7 39.48 24.73 22.41
C GLN A 7 39.16 23.92 21.16
N ASN A 8 38.85 22.62 21.28
CA ASN A 8 38.13 21.84 20.25
C ASN A 8 37.89 20.38 20.70
N THR A 9 37.19 20.14 21.80
CA THR A 9 36.82 18.75 22.17
C THR A 9 35.38 18.57 22.66
N THR A 10 34.67 19.64 23.03
CA THR A 10 33.35 19.50 23.70
C THR A 10 32.13 19.92 22.85
N LYS A 11 32.22 19.90 21.51
CA LYS A 11 31.05 20.14 20.63
C LYS A 11 30.63 18.96 19.76
N ASN A 12 31.42 17.87 19.76
CA ASN A 12 31.21 16.75 18.84
C ASN A 12 30.52 15.53 19.47
N ALA A 13 30.39 15.45 20.80
CA ALA A 13 29.76 14.31 21.46
C ALA A 13 28.22 14.33 21.37
N ASP A 14 27.59 15.51 21.51
CA ASP A 14 26.13 15.63 21.54
C ASP A 14 25.48 15.50 20.15
N ALA A 15 26.15 15.99 19.10
CA ALA A 15 25.68 15.84 17.72
C ALA A 15 25.70 14.37 17.26
N GLN A 16 26.60 13.56 17.83
CA GLN A 16 26.73 12.14 17.49
C GLN A 16 25.70 11.27 18.22
N ALA A 17 25.30 11.62 19.45
CA ALA A 17 24.23 10.93 20.17
C ALA A 17 22.85 11.11 19.51
N VAL A 18 22.54 12.32 19.03
CA VAL A 18 21.27 12.61 18.35
C VAL A 18 21.20 11.97 16.95
N SER A 19 22.34 11.86 16.25
CA SER A 19 22.39 11.18 14.94
C SER A 19 22.30 9.66 15.06
N ASN A 20 22.87 9.07 16.11
CA ASN A 20 22.77 7.63 16.38
C ASN A 20 21.38 7.23 16.89
N ALA A 21 20.69 8.07 17.66
CA ALA A 21 19.29 7.86 18.06
C ALA A 21 18.33 7.90 16.84
N LYS A 22 18.54 8.84 15.90
CA LYS A 22 17.77 8.89 14.65
C LYS A 22 18.06 7.71 13.72
N LYS A 23 19.30 7.22 13.69
CA LYS A 23 19.69 6.05 12.90
C LYS A 23 19.09 4.76 13.46
N SER A 24 19.00 4.62 14.79
CA SER A 24 18.41 3.44 15.45
C SER A 24 16.90 3.33 15.24
N MET A 25 16.13 4.43 15.28
CA MET A 25 14.68 4.39 15.00
C MET A 25 14.33 4.14 13.52
N MET A 26 15.27 4.38 12.59
CA MET A 26 15.08 4.07 11.17
C MET A 26 15.47 2.62 10.79
N THR A 27 16.01 1.83 11.72
CA THR A 27 16.55 0.48 11.44
C THR A 27 15.62 -0.65 11.86
N THR A 28 14.30 -0.45 11.79
CA THR A 28 13.32 -1.53 12.03
C THR A 28 12.10 -1.45 11.13
N VAL A 29 12.25 -1.10 9.84
CA VAL A 29 11.15 -1.20 8.89
C VAL A 29 11.60 -1.92 7.62
N SER A 30 11.12 -3.15 7.49
CA SER A 30 11.30 -4.05 6.34
C SER A 30 11.32 -3.29 5.00
N PRO A 31 12.44 -3.28 4.27
CA PRO A 31 12.63 -2.38 3.16
C PRO A 31 11.84 -2.85 1.92
N THR A 32 11.34 -1.87 1.18
CA THR A 32 10.74 -1.98 -0.17
C THR A 32 9.29 -2.45 -0.29
N LYS A 33 8.87 -3.60 0.26
CA LYS A 33 7.47 -4.08 0.10
C LYS A 33 6.45 -3.32 0.93
N GLN A 34 6.81 -2.96 2.16
CA GLN A 34 5.94 -2.20 3.07
C GLN A 34 5.66 -0.80 2.51
N LYS A 35 6.72 -0.11 2.03
CA LYS A 35 6.64 1.25 1.48
C LYS A 35 5.65 1.40 0.31
N PHE A 36 5.62 0.44 -0.62
CA PHE A 36 4.67 0.50 -1.73
C PHE A 36 3.24 0.24 -1.27
N TYR A 37 3.04 -0.70 -0.33
CA TYR A 37 1.71 -0.99 0.18
C TYR A 37 1.14 0.18 1.00
N ASP A 38 1.98 0.85 1.79
CA ASP A 38 1.57 2.05 2.53
C ASP A 38 1.21 3.20 1.58
N PHE A 39 2.00 3.41 0.51
CA PHE A 39 1.67 4.34 -0.57
C PHE A 39 0.36 3.97 -1.27
N TYR A 40 0.18 2.69 -1.62
CA TYR A 40 -1.03 2.18 -2.25
C TYR A 40 -2.26 2.40 -1.36
N LEU A 41 -2.16 2.11 -0.05
CA LEU A 41 -3.25 2.38 0.88
C LEU A 41 -3.54 3.88 0.99
N ALA A 42 -2.51 4.75 0.93
CA ALA A 42 -2.67 6.20 0.89
C ALA A 42 -3.37 6.70 -0.39
N GLU A 43 -3.29 5.99 -1.51
CA GLU A 43 -4.07 6.27 -2.72
C GLU A 43 -5.51 5.73 -2.64
N HIS A 44 -5.82 4.89 -1.66
CA HIS A 44 -7.14 4.30 -1.44
C HIS A 44 -7.71 4.76 -0.10
N GLN A 45 -7.69 6.07 0.18
CA GLN A 45 -8.30 6.59 1.41
C GLN A 45 -9.82 6.65 1.32
N ASN A 46 -10.39 6.80 0.12
CA ASN A 46 -11.83 6.82 -0.06
C ASN A 46 -12.44 5.43 0.12
N MET A 47 -13.45 5.33 1.00
CA MET A 47 -14.16 4.06 1.28
C MET A 47 -14.89 3.51 0.06
N ALA A 48 -15.46 4.39 -0.80
CA ALA A 48 -16.09 3.96 -2.04
C ALA A 48 -15.06 3.34 -2.99
N CYS A 49 -13.87 3.93 -3.10
CA CYS A 49 -12.75 3.38 -3.87
C CYS A 49 -12.35 1.98 -3.34
N ARG A 50 -12.14 1.83 -2.02
CA ARG A 50 -11.82 0.52 -1.41
C ARG A 50 -12.88 -0.54 -1.65
N ARG A 51 -14.17 -0.19 -1.48
CA ARG A 51 -15.29 -1.11 -1.73
C ARG A 51 -15.32 -1.58 -3.17
N LEU A 52 -15.05 -0.66 -4.08
CA LEU A 52 -15.08 -0.95 -5.50
C LEU A 52 -13.89 -1.81 -5.94
N HIS A 53 -12.70 -1.61 -5.37
CA HIS A 53 -11.58 -2.53 -5.53
C HIS A 53 -11.86 -3.92 -4.94
N PHE A 54 -12.51 -3.98 -3.77
CA PHE A 54 -12.90 -5.24 -3.16
C PHE A 54 -13.94 -5.99 -4.00
N ALA A 55 -14.95 -5.27 -4.53
CA ALA A 55 -15.94 -5.82 -5.45
C ALA A 55 -15.30 -6.28 -6.77
N GLY A 56 -14.41 -5.46 -7.35
CA GLY A 56 -13.67 -5.80 -8.57
C GLY A 56 -12.80 -7.05 -8.41
N SER A 57 -12.07 -7.16 -7.30
CA SER A 57 -11.29 -8.35 -6.94
C SER A 57 -12.17 -9.58 -6.79
N SER A 58 -13.36 -9.43 -6.20
CA SER A 58 -14.34 -10.51 -6.07
C SER A 58 -14.86 -10.98 -7.43
N PHE A 59 -15.16 -10.07 -8.36
CA PHE A 59 -15.56 -10.43 -9.72
C PHE A 59 -14.43 -11.13 -10.49
N GLY A 60 -13.19 -10.69 -10.31
CA GLY A 60 -12.01 -11.37 -10.85
C GLY A 60 -11.88 -12.80 -10.31
N LEU A 61 -12.02 -12.98 -9.00
CA LEU A 61 -11.94 -14.29 -8.33
C LEU A 61 -13.09 -15.22 -8.74
N LEU A 62 -14.32 -14.69 -8.84
CA LEU A 62 -15.48 -15.43 -9.35
C LEU A 62 -15.29 -15.84 -10.82
N GLY A 63 -14.74 -14.93 -11.64
CA GLY A 63 -14.37 -15.22 -13.02
C GLY A 63 -13.34 -16.34 -13.12
N LEU A 64 -12.31 -16.30 -12.27
CA LEU A 64 -11.30 -17.36 -12.16
C LEU A 64 -11.90 -18.69 -11.72
N ALA A 65 -12.70 -18.71 -10.64
CA ALA A 65 -13.35 -19.91 -10.15
C ALA A 65 -14.27 -20.54 -11.22
N LYS A 66 -15.02 -19.72 -11.94
CA LYS A 66 -15.87 -20.17 -13.05
C LYS A 66 -15.06 -20.65 -14.24
N SER A 67 -13.92 -20.02 -14.53
CA SER A 67 -13.00 -20.44 -15.59
C SER A 67 -12.45 -21.84 -15.32
N VAL A 68 -12.01 -22.11 -14.09
CA VAL A 68 -11.54 -23.44 -13.66
C VAL A 68 -12.66 -24.47 -13.76
N LYS A 69 -13.88 -24.14 -13.26
CA LYS A 69 -15.03 -25.05 -13.31
C LYS A 69 -15.49 -25.39 -14.73
N THR A 70 -15.35 -24.45 -15.67
CA THR A 70 -15.79 -24.62 -17.06
C THR A 70 -14.65 -25.02 -18.00
N ALA A 71 -13.42 -25.18 -17.49
CA ALA A 71 -12.19 -25.38 -18.27
C ALA A 71 -12.06 -24.40 -19.46
N SER A 72 -12.58 -23.18 -19.29
CA SER A 72 -12.66 -22.18 -20.36
C SER A 72 -12.09 -20.85 -19.89
N PRO A 73 -11.28 -20.13 -20.69
CA PRO A 73 -10.74 -18.83 -20.29
C PRO A 73 -11.76 -17.68 -20.39
N LYS A 74 -12.91 -17.90 -21.06
CA LYS A 74 -13.91 -16.84 -21.31
C LYS A 74 -14.45 -16.19 -20.01
N PRO A 75 -14.80 -16.93 -18.94
CA PRO A 75 -15.26 -16.34 -17.70
C PRO A 75 -14.16 -15.55 -16.96
N LEU A 76 -12.90 -15.98 -17.07
CA LEU A 76 -11.76 -15.27 -16.49
C LEU A 76 -11.59 -13.90 -17.17
N LEU A 77 -11.66 -13.84 -18.49
CA LEU A 77 -11.53 -12.58 -19.23
C LEU A 77 -12.64 -11.59 -18.87
N LYS A 78 -13.88 -12.09 -18.72
CA LYS A 78 -15.01 -11.28 -18.22
C LYS A 78 -14.80 -10.80 -16.79
N GLY A 79 -14.26 -11.65 -15.92
CA GLY A 79 -13.93 -11.28 -14.53
C GLY A 79 -12.84 -10.22 -14.43
N ILE A 80 -11.77 -10.34 -15.24
CA ILE A 80 -10.70 -9.34 -15.31
C ILE A 80 -11.24 -8.02 -15.86
N ALA A 81 -12.03 -8.06 -16.95
CA ALA A 81 -12.64 -6.86 -17.52
C ALA A 81 -13.56 -6.14 -16.51
N ALA A 82 -14.40 -6.90 -15.81
CA ALA A 82 -15.25 -6.37 -14.75
C ALA A 82 -14.43 -5.78 -13.60
N GLY A 83 -13.39 -6.48 -13.15
CA GLY A 83 -12.48 -5.99 -12.11
C GLY A 83 -11.78 -4.68 -12.50
N TYR A 84 -11.34 -4.57 -13.75
CA TYR A 84 -10.69 -3.37 -14.27
C TYR A 84 -11.67 -2.18 -14.40
N ALA A 85 -12.88 -2.42 -14.89
CA ALA A 85 -13.93 -1.41 -14.92
C ALA A 85 -14.26 -0.89 -13.52
N CYS A 86 -14.33 -1.79 -12.53
CA CYS A 86 -14.54 -1.47 -11.12
C CYS A 86 -13.41 -0.57 -10.59
N ALA A 87 -12.15 -0.97 -10.78
CA ALA A 87 -10.99 -0.19 -10.34
C ALA A 87 -10.96 1.21 -10.98
N TRP A 88 -11.31 1.30 -12.27
CA TRP A 88 -11.36 2.57 -12.98
C TRP A 88 -12.44 3.50 -12.44
N VAL A 89 -13.65 3.01 -12.23
CA VAL A 89 -14.72 3.84 -11.62
C VAL A 89 -14.29 4.32 -10.22
N GLY A 90 -13.49 3.56 -9.49
CA GLY A 90 -12.99 3.92 -8.15
C GLY A 90 -12.04 5.10 -8.22
N HIS A 91 -11.00 4.95 -9.04
CA HIS A 91 -9.98 5.96 -9.20
C HIS A 91 -10.46 7.23 -9.92
N PHE A 92 -11.24 7.10 -11.00
CA PHE A 92 -11.67 8.26 -11.79
C PHE A 92 -12.83 9.02 -11.17
N PHE A 93 -13.79 8.32 -10.54
CA PHE A 93 -15.01 8.95 -10.03
C PHE A 93 -14.90 9.38 -8.56
N PHE A 94 -14.21 8.59 -7.72
CA PHE A 94 -14.14 8.84 -6.28
C PHE A 94 -12.81 9.45 -5.82
N GLU A 95 -11.68 8.93 -6.31
CA GLU A 95 -10.37 9.44 -5.91
C GLU A 95 -9.88 10.59 -6.81
N LYS A 96 -10.42 10.69 -8.04
CA LYS A 96 -9.97 11.60 -9.12
C LYS A 96 -8.45 11.59 -9.35
N ASN A 97 -7.80 10.47 -9.08
CA ASN A 97 -6.36 10.29 -9.19
C ASN A 97 -6.00 9.36 -10.34
N LYS A 98 -4.81 9.55 -10.94
CA LYS A 98 -4.29 8.63 -11.96
C LYS A 98 -3.93 7.30 -11.28
N PRO A 99 -4.50 6.15 -11.68
CA PRO A 99 -4.25 4.90 -11.00
C PRO A 99 -2.77 4.52 -11.07
N ALA A 100 -2.15 4.20 -9.93
CA ALA A 100 -0.75 3.76 -9.87
C ALA A 100 -0.48 2.47 -10.68
N SER A 101 -1.53 1.77 -11.10
CA SER A 101 -1.48 0.71 -12.11
C SER A 101 -0.73 1.11 -13.39
N PHE A 102 -0.71 2.40 -13.76
CA PHE A 102 0.08 2.88 -14.90
C PHE A 102 1.59 2.82 -14.68
N LYS A 103 2.07 2.94 -13.43
CA LYS A 103 3.50 2.92 -13.10
C LYS A 103 3.98 1.52 -12.72
N PHE A 104 3.16 0.74 -12.00
CA PHE A 104 3.55 -0.58 -11.51
C PHE A 104 2.37 -1.58 -11.53
N PRO A 105 1.90 -2.03 -12.71
CA PRO A 105 0.68 -2.83 -12.84
C PRO A 105 0.69 -4.10 -11.98
N LEU A 106 1.80 -4.85 -11.96
CA LEU A 106 1.94 -6.07 -11.16
C LEU A 106 1.98 -5.80 -9.65
N LYS A 107 2.62 -4.70 -9.21
CA LYS A 107 2.69 -4.34 -7.78
C LYS A 107 1.35 -3.82 -7.28
N SER A 108 0.64 -3.04 -8.09
CA SER A 108 -0.73 -2.59 -7.81
C SER A 108 -1.66 -3.78 -7.68
N PHE A 109 -1.62 -4.72 -8.63
CA PHE A 109 -2.41 -5.96 -8.55
C PHE A 109 -2.09 -6.78 -7.30
N ALA A 110 -0.82 -6.99 -6.97
CA ALA A 110 -0.44 -7.69 -5.74
C ALA A 110 -0.93 -6.94 -4.47
N SER A 111 -0.97 -5.61 -4.51
CA SER A 111 -1.44 -4.77 -3.40
C SER A 111 -2.97 -4.77 -3.28
N ASP A 112 -3.69 -4.85 -4.40
CA ASP A 112 -5.14 -5.10 -4.47
C ASP A 112 -5.49 -6.40 -3.75
N PHE A 113 -4.80 -7.50 -4.08
CA PHE A 113 -5.02 -8.79 -3.41
C PHE A 113 -4.62 -8.75 -1.94
N ARG A 114 -3.55 -8.05 -1.58
CA ARG A 114 -3.16 -7.85 -0.18
C ARG A 114 -4.25 -7.09 0.58
N MET A 115 -4.75 -5.98 0.02
CA MET A 115 -5.86 -5.21 0.58
C MET A 115 -7.13 -6.05 0.71
N TYR A 116 -7.49 -6.82 -0.33
CA TYR A 116 -8.61 -7.76 -0.29
C TYR A 116 -8.47 -8.75 0.88
N SER A 117 -7.28 -9.33 1.02
CA SER A 117 -6.97 -10.29 2.08
C SER A 117 -6.99 -9.65 3.47
N ASP A 118 -6.52 -8.41 3.61
CA ASP A 118 -6.54 -7.66 4.86
C ASP A 118 -7.97 -7.22 5.25
N VAL A 119 -8.84 -6.95 4.28
CA VAL A 119 -10.29 -6.77 4.52
C VAL A 119 -10.92 -8.07 5.02
N LEU A 120 -10.63 -9.21 4.37
CA LEU A 120 -11.15 -10.52 4.79
C LEU A 120 -10.68 -10.92 6.20
N ARG A 121 -9.45 -10.58 6.56
CA ARG A 121 -8.91 -10.82 7.92
C ARG A 121 -9.40 -9.80 8.95
N GLY A 122 -10.25 -8.84 8.57
CA GLY A 122 -10.73 -7.78 9.46
C GLY A 122 -9.63 -6.85 9.96
N ARG A 123 -8.54 -6.72 9.19
CA ARG A 123 -7.43 -5.77 9.44
C ARG A 123 -7.69 -4.42 8.77
N LEU A 124 -8.45 -4.42 7.67
CA LEU A 124 -8.95 -3.21 7.01
C LEU A 124 -10.47 -3.18 7.05
N SER A 125 -11.02 -1.99 7.23
CA SER A 125 -12.45 -1.73 7.28
C SER A 125 -12.94 -1.11 5.97
N LEU A 126 -14.09 -1.60 5.51
CA LEU A 126 -14.85 -1.01 4.40
C LEU A 126 -15.92 -0.02 4.87
N LYS A 127 -16.08 0.15 6.19
CA LYS A 127 -17.09 1.05 6.78
C LYS A 127 -16.48 2.42 7.10
N ASP A 128 -15.34 2.40 7.79
CA ASP A 128 -14.65 3.59 8.28
C ASP A 128 -13.19 3.24 8.58
N ARG A 129 -12.27 4.13 8.20
CA ARG A 129 -10.81 4.03 8.40
C ARG A 129 -10.43 3.92 9.87
N LYS A 130 -11.21 4.46 10.82
CA LYS A 130 -10.89 4.37 12.25
C LYS A 130 -10.78 2.94 12.78
N PHE A 131 -11.39 1.99 12.07
CA PHE A 131 -11.33 0.57 12.38
C PHE A 131 -10.19 -0.17 11.66
N ASP A 132 -9.38 0.54 10.86
CA ASP A 132 -8.18 -0.05 10.28
C ASP A 132 -7.17 -0.37 11.40
N LYS A 133 -6.64 -1.59 11.33
CA LYS A 133 -5.65 -2.16 12.25
C LYS A 133 -4.26 -2.22 11.60
N ILE A 134 -4.09 -1.65 10.41
CA ILE A 134 -2.83 -1.61 9.66
C ILE A 134 -2.29 -0.18 9.76
N GLY A 135 -1.05 -0.03 10.26
CA GLY A 135 -0.42 1.27 10.48
C GLY A 135 -0.69 1.91 11.85
N ARG A 136 -1.18 1.12 12.82
CA ARG A 136 -1.11 1.43 14.26
C ARG A 136 0.00 0.62 14.90
#